data_AF-A0A7V9UD67-F1
#
_entry.id   AF-A0A7V9UD67-F1
#
_cell.length_a   1.000
_cell.length_b   1.000
_cell.length_c   1.000
_cell.angle_alpha   90.00
_cell.angle_beta   90.00
_cell.angle_gamma   90.00
#
_symmetry.space_group_name_H-M   'P 1'
#
loop_
_entity.id
_entity.type
_entity.pdbx_description
1 polymer ?
#
loop_
_entity_poly.entity_id
_entity_poly.type
_entity_poly.pdbx_seq_one_letter_code
_entity_poly.pdbx_strand_id
1 'polypeptide(L)' 'MGVERVVLGRRDDRTMVGFQWTGAEPQELSDTETAVALGAVWEGDELVSYNMDHLRHNLQHNLDGFLEDSD' A
#
# COMPACT_ATOMS: atom_id res chain seq x y z
N MET A 1 -15.72 -12.02 12.37
CA MET A 1 -15.44 -11.26 11.14
C MET A 1 -14.13 -11.79 10.61
N GLY A 2 -14.10 -12.36 9.40
CA GLY A 2 -12.86 -12.83 8.79
C GLY A 2 -12.00 -11.63 8.41
N VAL A 3 -10.70 -11.72 8.64
CA VAL A 3 -9.75 -10.74 8.08
C VAL A 3 -9.73 -10.92 6.57
N GLU A 4 -10.12 -9.89 5.83
CA GLU A 4 -10.10 -9.91 4.37
C GLU A 4 -8.68 -9.67 3.89
N ARG A 5 -8.05 -10.69 3.30
CA ARG A 5 -6.70 -10.59 2.73
C ARG A 5 -6.79 -9.99 1.33
N VAL A 6 -6.32 -8.75 1.17
CA VAL A 6 -6.27 -8.05 -0.11
C VAL A 6 -4.82 -7.92 -0.55
N VAL A 7 -4.51 -8.47 -1.73
CA VAL A 7 -3.19 -8.28 -2.35
C VAL A 7 -3.22 -6.92 -3.05
N LEU A 8 -2.36 -6.00 -2.63
CA LEU A 8 -2.23 -4.67 -3.22
C LEU A 8 -1.34 -4.73 -4.46
N GLY A 9 -0.23 -5.45 -4.39
CA GLY A 9 0.72 -5.56 -5.49
C GLY A 9 1.59 -6.80 -5.36
N ARG A 10 2.38 -7.07 -6.38
CA ARG A 10 3.29 -8.21 -6.44
C ARG A 10 4.63 -7.79 -7.01
N ARG A 11 5.71 -8.36 -6.48
CA ARG A 11 7.02 -8.29 -7.13
C ARG A 11 6.99 -9.14 -8.38
N ASP A 12 7.47 -8.57 -9.48
CA ASP A 12 7.61 -9.29 -10.74
C ASP A 12 9.00 -9.02 -11.31
N ASP A 13 9.88 -10.01 -11.11
CA ASP A 13 11.27 -10.02 -11.56
C ASP A 13 11.41 -10.00 -13.09
N ARG A 14 10.30 -10.16 -13.85
CA ARG A 14 10.28 -10.07 -15.31
C ARG A 14 10.08 -8.64 -15.79
N THR A 15 9.70 -7.72 -14.89
CA THR A 15 9.48 -6.31 -15.21
C THR A 15 10.68 -5.47 -14.80
N MET A 16 11.00 -4.42 -15.57
CA MET A 16 12.13 -3.53 -15.24
C MET A 16 11.95 -2.76 -13.92
N VAL A 17 10.72 -2.69 -13.42
CA VAL A 17 10.36 -2.01 -12.16
C VAL A 17 10.42 -2.97 -10.97
N GLY A 18 10.41 -4.29 -11.21
CA GLY A 18 10.46 -5.32 -10.17
C GLY A 18 9.18 -5.42 -9.34
N PHE A 19 8.14 -4.63 -9.65
CA PHE A 19 6.89 -4.57 -8.90
C PHE A 19 5.71 -4.10 -9.75
N GLN A 20 4.55 -4.68 -9.50
CA GLN A 20 3.31 -4.37 -10.19
C GLN A 20 2.14 -4.31 -9.20
N TRP A 21 1.46 -3.16 -9.18
CA TRP A 21 0.19 -2.97 -8.51
C TRP A 21 -0.92 -3.81 -9.16
N THR A 22 -1.85 -4.33 -8.35
CA THR A 22 -2.92 -5.21 -8.83
C THR A 22 -4.20 -4.48 -9.24
N GLY A 23 -4.33 -3.20 -8.91
CA GLY A 23 -5.56 -2.41 -9.04
C GLY A 23 -6.47 -2.48 -7.80
N ALA A 24 -6.09 -3.25 -6.77
CA ALA A 24 -6.82 -3.30 -5.50
C ALA A 24 -6.36 -2.20 -4.52
N GLU A 25 -5.20 -1.61 -4.77
CA GLU A 25 -4.67 -0.47 -4.04
C GLU A 25 -5.55 0.78 -4.16
N PRO A 26 -5.56 1.66 -3.14
CA PRO A 26 -6.13 3.00 -3.27
C PRO A 26 -5.39 3.81 -4.35
N GLN A 27 -6.11 4.69 -5.06
CA GLN A 27 -5.52 5.48 -6.15
C GLN A 27 -4.42 6.44 -5.67
N GLU A 28 -4.52 6.90 -4.43
CA GLU A 28 -3.54 7.80 -3.82
C GLU A 28 -2.28 7.08 -3.35
N LEU A 29 -2.24 5.74 -3.41
CA LEU A 29 -1.09 4.95 -3.01
C LEU A 29 -0.11 4.77 -4.18
N SER A 30 0.96 5.57 -4.20
CA SER A 30 1.94 5.58 -5.30
C SER A 30 3.09 4.60 -5.13
N ASP A 31 3.41 4.20 -3.91
CA ASP A 31 4.65 3.50 -3.58
C ASP A 31 4.47 2.47 -2.45
N THR A 32 5.33 1.45 -2.48
CA THR A 32 5.24 0.32 -1.56
C THR A 32 5.70 0.66 -0.15
N GLU A 33 6.57 1.66 0.01
CA GLU A 33 7.05 2.13 1.32
C GLU A 33 5.90 2.76 2.11
N THR A 34 5.12 3.65 1.47
CA THR A 34 3.91 4.20 2.06
C THR A 34 2.93 3.09 2.42
N ALA A 35 2.71 2.13 1.53
CA ALA A 35 1.80 1.01 1.80
C ALA A 35 2.18 0.24 3.07
N VAL A 36 3.47 -0.06 3.24
CA VAL A 36 4.00 -0.74 4.42
C VAL A 36 3.86 0.12 5.67
N ALA A 37 4.17 1.42 5.59
CA ALA A 37 3.99 2.36 6.70
C ALA A 37 2.53 2.44 7.19
N LEU A 38 1.57 2.26 6.28
CA LEU A 38 0.14 2.29 6.56
C LEU A 38 -0.41 0.95 7.08
N GLY A 39 0.42 -0.10 7.14
CA GLY A 39 0.06 -1.40 7.69
C GLY A 39 -0.04 -2.55 6.69
N ALA A 40 0.34 -2.34 5.43
CA ALA A 40 0.54 -3.46 4.51
C ALA A 40 1.79 -4.26 4.88
N VAL A 41 1.79 -5.54 4.54
CA VAL A 41 2.90 -6.46 4.83
C VAL A 41 3.31 -7.21 3.57
N TRP A 42 4.60 -7.52 3.48
CA TRP A 42 5.12 -8.39 2.44
C TRP A 42 4.98 -9.85 2.87
N GLU A 43 4.25 -10.63 2.09
CA GLU A 43 4.19 -12.10 2.19
C GLU A 43 4.85 -12.71 0.96
N GLY A 44 6.15 -13.01 1.09
CA GLY A 44 6.97 -13.41 -0.05
C GLY A 44 7.05 -12.28 -1.08
N ASP A 45 6.51 -12.52 -2.27
CA ASP A 45 6.49 -11.55 -3.37
C ASP A 45 5.19 -10.74 -3.42
N GLU A 46 4.21 -11.00 -2.54
CA GLU A 46 2.95 -10.27 -2.51
C GLU A 46 2.96 -9.19 -1.42
N LEU A 47 2.54 -7.98 -1.77
CA LEU A 47 2.23 -6.92 -0.82
C LEU A 47 0.75 -7.00 -0.47
N VAL A 48 0.44 -7.16 0.81
CA VAL A 48 -0.89 -7.55 1.29
C VAL A 48 -1.36 -6.61 2.38
N SER A 49 -2.65 -6.28 2.38
CA SER A 49 -3.33 -5.66 3.51
C SER A 49 -4.45 -6.57 4.02
N TYR A 50 -4.58 -6.64 5.35
CA TYR A 50 -5.68 -7.34 6.02
C TYR A 50 -6.80 -6.41 6.49
N ASN A 51 -6.62 -5.10 6.29
CA ASN A 51 -7.57 -4.08 6.71
C ASN A 51 -7.48 -2.88 5.76
N MET A 52 -8.22 -2.97 4.67
CA MET A 52 -8.28 -1.90 3.65
C MET A 52 -8.89 -0.62 4.18
N ASP A 53 -9.82 -0.70 5.12
CA ASP A 53 -10.44 0.50 5.72
C ASP A 53 -9.44 1.30 6.54
N HIS A 54 -8.65 0.64 7.39
CA HIS A 54 -7.55 1.28 8.12
C HIS A 54 -6.50 1.85 7.17
N LEU A 55 -6.12 1.09 6.12
CA LEU A 55 -5.12 1.55 5.17
C LEU A 55 -5.58 2.83 4.45
N ARG A 56 -6.83 2.87 3.98
CA ARG A 56 -7.42 4.07 3.35
C ARG A 56 -7.53 5.24 4.31
N HIS A 57 -7.98 4.99 5.54
CA HIS A 57 -8.07 6.02 6.57
C HIS A 57 -6.70 6.64 6.87
N ASN A 58 -5.70 5.79 7.11
CA ASN A 58 -4.34 6.24 7.39
C ASN A 58 -3.72 6.97 6.18
N LEU A 59 -4.03 6.55 4.95
CA LEU A 59 -3.54 7.21 3.73
C LEU A 59 -4.06 8.64 3.62
N GLN A 60 -5.36 8.83 3.82
CA GLN A 60 -5.98 10.17 3.79
C GLN A 60 -5.39 11.08 4.87
N HIS A 61 -5.15 10.56 6.08
CA HIS A 61 -4.61 11.36 7.18
C HIS A 61 -3.07 11.53 7.15
N ASN A 62 -2.31 10.61 6.53
CA ASN A 62 -0.86 10.80 6.35
C ASN A 62 -0.54 11.78 5.23
N LEU A 63 -1.37 11.85 4.18
CA LEU A 63 -1.21 12.84 3.12
C LEU A 63 -1.32 14.27 3.66
N ASP A 64 -2.20 14.51 4.64
CA ASP A 64 -2.27 15.80 5.35
C ASP A 64 -0.96 16.11 6.11
N GLY A 65 -0.34 15.11 6.74
CA GLY A 65 0.92 15.28 7.49
C GLY A 65 2.17 15.40 6.61
N PHE A 66 2.16 14.88 5.37
CA PHE A 66 3.28 15.00 4.42
C PHE A 66 3.28 16.35 3.69
N LEU A 67 2.14 17.06 3.67
CA LEU A 67 2.02 18.43 3.14
C LEU A 67 2.37 19.51 4.18
N GLU A 68 2.40 19.17 5.47
CA GLU A 68 2.82 20.05 6.57
C GLU A 68 4.32 19.90 6.90
N ASP A 69 5.21 20.03 5.91
CA ASP A 69 6.50 20.69 6.17
C ASP A 69 7.16 21.12 4.86
N SER A 70 7.04 22.40 4.53
CA SER A 70 8.08 23.14 3.81
C SER A 70 7.89 24.62 4.10
N ASP A 71 8.73 25.07 5.03
CA ASP A 71 9.16 26.44 5.34
C ASP A 71 9.10 27.44 4.17
#